data_AF-A0A661AHE9-F1
#
_entry.id   AF-A0A661AHE9-F1
#
_cell.length_a   1.000
_cell.length_b   1.000
_cell.length_c   1.000
_cell.angle_alpha   90.00
_cell.angle_beta   90.00
_cell.angle_gamma   90.00
#
_symmetry.space_group_name_H-M   'P 1'
#
loop_
_entity.id
_entity.type
_entity.pdbx_description
1 polymer ?
#
loop_
_entity_poly.entity_id
_entity_poly.type
_entity_poly.pdbx_seq_one_letter_code
_entity_poly.pdbx_strand_id
1 'polypeptide(L)'
;MERTKEYEELFRSEAREYLSQLNTLVLRIEKNPKDRDAINEAFRAFHTIKGMAASLGYTTIVEISHELEDELDAVRQGKKKVTEELIEKLFSGIDKLEGLIEKKEERKIRIYLSKDTPLPAARAVVILNIIKSKGELLGTDPPEEEIVKGNFQNSFVVHFRGAGIAEEIASMEDVEGIEEVLEEKE
;
A
#
# COMPACT_ATOMS: atom_id res chain seq x y z
N MET A 1 2.53 16.97 -20.42
CA MET A 1 3.08 15.95 -19.50
C MET A 1 3.12 16.43 -18.05
N GLU A 2 3.39 17.71 -17.75
CA GLU A 2 3.29 18.24 -16.36
C GLU A 2 1.86 18.28 -15.80
N ARG A 3 0.89 18.82 -16.55
CA ARG A 3 -0.52 18.92 -16.09
C ARG A 3 -1.13 17.58 -15.66
N THR A 4 -0.77 16.48 -16.32
CA THR A 4 -1.27 15.14 -15.97
C THR A 4 -0.75 14.71 -14.59
N LYS A 5 0.53 14.97 -14.28
CA LYS A 5 1.11 14.62 -12.97
C LYS A 5 0.49 15.41 -11.83
N GLU A 6 0.21 16.70 -12.04
CA GLU A 6 -0.47 17.54 -11.04
C GLU A 6 -1.89 17.03 -10.73
N TYR A 7 -2.64 16.60 -11.75
CA TYR A 7 -3.97 16.00 -11.54
C TYR A 7 -3.90 14.65 -10.81
N GLU A 8 -2.90 13.82 -11.10
CA GLU A 8 -2.69 12.56 -10.38
C GLU A 8 -2.31 12.78 -8.91
N GLU A 9 -1.44 13.75 -8.62
CA GLU A 9 -1.04 14.08 -7.26
C GLU A 9 -2.21 14.67 -6.46
N LEU A 10 -2.99 15.56 -7.06
CA LEU A 10 -4.21 16.10 -6.45
C LEU A 10 -5.21 14.98 -6.15
N PHE A 11 -5.48 14.11 -7.12
CA PHE A 11 -6.35 12.95 -6.92
C PHE A 11 -5.89 12.09 -5.76
N ARG A 12 -4.59 11.75 -5.70
CA ARG A 12 -4.05 10.93 -4.60
C ARG A 12 -4.20 11.61 -3.26
N SER A 13 -3.96 12.93 -3.18
CA SER A 13 -4.15 13.70 -1.95
C SER A 13 -5.60 13.67 -1.48
N GLU A 14 -6.55 14.02 -2.35
CA GLU A 14 -7.98 14.04 -2.00
C GLU A 14 -8.51 12.64 -1.68
N ALA A 15 -8.11 11.63 -2.46
CA ALA A 15 -8.56 10.25 -2.24
C ALA A 15 -8.05 9.70 -0.89
N ARG A 16 -6.84 10.07 -0.44
CA ARG A 16 -6.35 9.71 0.91
C ARG A 16 -7.20 10.30 2.02
N GLU A 17 -7.65 11.55 1.87
CA GLU A 17 -8.55 12.17 2.86
C GLU A 17 -9.88 11.42 2.94
N TYR A 18 -10.46 11.05 1.79
CA TYR A 18 -11.68 10.26 1.75
C TYR A 18 -11.49 8.85 2.32
N LEU A 19 -10.37 8.18 2.07
CA LEU A 19 -10.07 6.85 2.62
C LEU A 19 -9.91 6.89 4.15
N SER A 20 -9.20 7.90 4.67
CA SER A 20 -9.10 8.13 6.12
C SER A 20 -10.47 8.41 6.76
N GLN A 21 -11.30 9.22 6.09
CA GLN A 21 -12.68 9.47 6.51
C GLN A 21 -13.51 8.17 6.50
N LEU A 22 -13.40 7.36 5.45
CA LEU A 22 -14.10 6.09 5.30
C LEU A 22 -13.76 5.11 6.41
N ASN A 23 -12.49 4.97 6.80
CA ASN A 23 -12.08 4.15 7.95
C ASN A 23 -12.83 4.55 9.22
N THR A 24 -12.91 5.86 9.50
CA THR A 24 -13.63 6.39 10.67
C THR A 24 -15.14 6.12 10.58
N LEU A 25 -15.73 6.32 9.39
CA LEU A 25 -17.16 6.13 9.16
C LEU A 25 -17.55 4.66 9.26
N VAL A 26 -16.77 3.73 8.70
CA VAL A 26 -17.06 2.29 8.75
C VAL A 26 -16.98 1.77 10.19
N LEU A 27 -15.99 2.22 10.99
CA LEU A 27 -15.95 1.92 12.43
C LEU A 27 -17.19 2.45 13.18
N ARG A 28 -17.69 3.62 12.79
CA ARG A 28 -18.92 4.19 13.37
C ARG A 28 -20.16 3.39 12.98
N ILE A 29 -20.23 2.92 11.73
CA ILE A 29 -21.31 2.05 11.22
C ILE A 29 -21.29 0.69 11.92
N GLU A 30 -20.10 0.12 12.13
CA GLU A 30 -19.92 -1.14 12.87
C GLU A 30 -20.46 -1.01 14.30
N LYS A 31 -20.09 0.06 15.02
CA LYS A 31 -20.55 0.32 16.40
C LYS A 31 -22.04 0.67 16.47
N ASN A 32 -22.55 1.38 15.47
CA ASN A 32 -23.96 1.75 15.37
C ASN A 32 -24.51 1.49 13.96
N PRO A 33 -24.97 0.26 13.67
CA PRO A 33 -25.54 -0.15 12.38
C PRO A 33 -26.73 0.67 11.87
N LYS A 34 -27.34 1.49 12.72
CA LYS A 34 -28.49 2.34 12.37
C LYS A 34 -28.12 3.80 12.15
N ASP A 35 -26.83 4.14 12.22
CA ASP A 35 -26.33 5.48 11.99
C ASP A 35 -26.42 5.86 10.51
N ARG A 36 -27.59 6.39 10.12
CA ARG A 36 -27.87 6.75 8.74
C ARG A 36 -26.96 7.85 8.21
N ASP A 37 -26.49 8.75 9.07
CA ASP A 37 -25.60 9.82 8.66
C ASP A 37 -24.24 9.25 8.26
N ALA A 38 -23.68 8.36 9.08
CA ALA A 38 -22.42 7.69 8.77
C ALA A 38 -22.51 6.86 7.47
N ILE A 39 -23.61 6.13 7.26
CA ILE A 39 -23.85 5.36 6.03
C ILE A 39 -23.94 6.29 4.80
N ASN A 40 -24.68 7.40 4.91
CA ASN A 40 -24.83 8.36 3.82
C ASN A 40 -23.52 9.07 3.50
N GLU A 41 -22.71 9.41 4.50
CA GLU A 41 -21.39 10.00 4.32
C GLU A 41 -20.42 9.02 3.65
N ALA A 42 -20.40 7.75 4.08
CA ALA A 42 -19.53 6.73 3.50
C ALA A 42 -19.88 6.47 2.03
N PHE A 43 -21.18 6.38 1.70
CA PHE A 43 -21.64 6.28 0.32
C PHE A 43 -21.12 7.44 -0.55
N ARG A 44 -21.24 8.68 -0.06
CA ARG A 44 -20.76 9.86 -0.81
C ARG A 44 -19.25 9.84 -1.01
N ALA A 45 -18.48 9.42 0.00
CA ALA A 45 -17.03 9.31 -0.12
C ALA A 45 -16.62 8.33 -1.22
N PHE A 46 -17.19 7.12 -1.25
CA PHE A 46 -16.94 6.17 -2.35
C PHE A 46 -17.39 6.73 -3.71
N HIS A 47 -18.55 7.39 -3.77
CA HIS A 47 -19.05 8.01 -4.99
C HIS A 47 -18.08 9.07 -5.55
N THR A 48 -17.52 9.89 -4.68
CA THR A 48 -16.53 10.90 -5.05
C THR A 48 -15.24 10.24 -5.54
N ILE A 49 -14.70 9.26 -4.82
CA ILE A 49 -13.50 8.51 -5.25
C ILE A 49 -13.72 7.91 -6.65
N LYS A 50 -14.87 7.26 -6.88
CA LYS A 50 -15.25 6.71 -8.18
C LYS A 50 -15.24 7.77 -9.29
N GLY A 51 -15.87 8.93 -9.03
CA GLY A 51 -15.95 10.02 -10.00
C GLY A 51 -14.58 10.60 -10.39
N MET A 52 -13.70 10.79 -9.39
CA MET A 52 -12.34 11.26 -9.63
C MET A 52 -11.52 10.21 -10.41
N ALA A 53 -11.59 8.95 -10.00
CA ALA A 53 -10.89 7.84 -10.66
C ALA A 53 -11.34 7.64 -12.11
N ALA A 54 -12.63 7.77 -12.40
CA ALA A 54 -13.17 7.69 -13.76
C ALA A 54 -12.61 8.80 -14.67
N SER A 55 -12.43 10.00 -14.13
CA SER A 55 -11.86 11.14 -14.87
C SER A 55 -10.40 10.92 -15.25
N LEU A 56 -9.67 10.11 -14.48
CA LEU A 56 -8.27 9.73 -14.74
C LEU A 56 -8.13 8.39 -15.48
N GLY A 57 -9.22 7.67 -15.73
CA GLY A 57 -9.20 6.37 -16.38
C GLY A 57 -8.71 5.22 -15.50
N TYR A 58 -8.74 5.37 -14.16
CA TYR A 58 -8.35 4.31 -13.22
C TYR A 58 -9.49 3.29 -13.03
N THR A 59 -9.65 2.41 -14.01
CA THR A 59 -10.78 1.47 -14.10
C THR A 59 -10.93 0.56 -12.87
N THR A 60 -9.83 0.01 -12.35
CA THR A 60 -9.89 -0.87 -11.17
C THR A 60 -10.41 -0.14 -9.92
N ILE A 61 -10.01 1.14 -9.73
CA ILE A 61 -10.49 1.96 -8.62
C ILE A 61 -11.98 2.26 -8.79
N VAL A 62 -12.43 2.51 -10.02
CA VAL A 62 -13.84 2.74 -10.35
C VAL A 62 -14.68 1.51 -10.01
N GLU A 63 -14.25 0.32 -10.41
CA GLU A 63 -14.96 -0.94 -10.19
C GLU A 63 -15.12 -1.25 -8.69
N ILE A 64 -14.03 -1.16 -7.93
CA ILE A 64 -14.07 -1.39 -6.48
C ILE A 64 -14.96 -0.35 -5.79
N SER A 65 -14.79 0.94 -6.10
CA SER A 65 -15.58 2.01 -5.47
C SER A 65 -17.08 1.88 -5.77
N HIS A 66 -17.43 1.45 -6.99
CA HIS A 66 -18.81 1.19 -7.38
C HIS A 66 -19.41 0.01 -6.62
N GLU A 67 -18.69 -1.10 -6.49
CA GLU A 67 -19.16 -2.25 -5.72
C GLU A 67 -19.45 -1.88 -4.26
N LEU A 68 -18.57 -1.09 -3.63
CA LEU A 68 -18.72 -0.70 -2.23
C LEU A 68 -19.84 0.33 -2.02
N GLU A 69 -20.02 1.29 -2.93
CA GLU A 69 -21.13 2.25 -2.84
C GLU A 69 -22.50 1.56 -3.04
N ASP A 70 -22.58 0.56 -3.94
CA ASP A 70 -23.82 -0.20 -4.18
C ASP A 70 -24.27 -0.98 -2.94
N GLU A 71 -23.32 -1.56 -2.21
CA GLU A 71 -23.58 -2.24 -0.95
C GLU A 71 -24.16 -1.28 0.11
N LEU A 72 -23.59 -0.08 0.21
CA LEU A 72 -24.10 0.96 1.10
C LEU A 72 -25.45 1.51 0.63
N ASP A 73 -25.67 1.65 -0.68
CA ASP A 73 -26.95 2.10 -1.24
C ASP A 73 -28.08 1.10 -0.94
N ALA A 74 -27.80 -0.20 -1.05
CA ALA A 74 -28.73 -1.24 -0.63
C ALA A 74 -29.12 -1.13 0.85
N VAL A 75 -28.16 -0.77 1.73
CA VAL A 75 -28.43 -0.51 3.14
C VAL A 75 -29.28 0.76 3.32
N ARG A 76 -28.96 1.85 2.62
CA ARG A 76 -29.70 3.13 2.67
C ARG A 76 -31.17 2.94 2.28
N GLN A 77 -31.42 2.13 1.26
CA GLN A 77 -32.76 1.79 0.78
C GLN A 77 -33.48 0.76 1.66
N GLY A 78 -32.83 0.24 2.71
CA GLY A 78 -33.39 -0.79 3.58
C GLY A 78 -33.50 -2.16 2.94
N LYS A 79 -32.85 -2.38 1.79
CA LYS A 79 -32.79 -3.67 1.09
C LYS A 79 -31.80 -4.64 1.72
N LYS A 80 -30.77 -4.12 2.39
CA LYS A 80 -29.74 -4.89 3.12
C LYS A 80 -29.59 -4.37 4.55
N LYS A 81 -29.20 -5.24 5.47
CA LYS A 81 -28.79 -4.86 6.84
C LYS A 81 -27.27 -4.77 6.90
N VAL A 82 -26.76 -3.92 7.79
CA VAL A 82 -25.34 -3.95 8.14
C VAL A 82 -25.06 -5.25 8.91
N THR A 83 -24.11 -6.02 8.41
CA THR A 83 -23.62 -7.29 8.97
C THR A 83 -22.11 -7.22 9.15
N GLU A 84 -21.53 -8.10 9.96
CA GLU A 84 -20.07 -8.22 10.10
C GLU A 84 -19.39 -8.45 8.74
N GLU A 85 -19.94 -9.34 7.91
CA GLU A 85 -19.47 -9.59 6.54
C GLU A 85 -19.45 -8.32 5.67
N LEU A 86 -20.45 -7.43 5.79
CA LEU A 86 -20.44 -6.16 5.08
C LEU A 86 -19.34 -5.23 5.60
N ILE A 87 -19.15 -5.17 6.91
CA ILE A 87 -18.09 -4.35 7.53
C ILE A 87 -16.70 -4.84 7.06
N GLU A 88 -16.45 -6.14 7.10
CA GLU A 88 -15.21 -6.75 6.60
C GLU A 88 -15.00 -6.43 5.10
N LYS A 89 -16.06 -6.54 4.30
CA LYS A 89 -16.00 -6.20 2.87
C LYS A 89 -15.65 -4.72 2.65
N LEU A 90 -16.21 -3.81 3.45
CA LEU A 90 -15.92 -2.38 3.37
C LEU A 90 -14.46 -2.09 3.72
N PHE A 91 -13.95 -2.63 4.82
CA PHE A 91 -12.54 -2.47 5.20
C PHE A 91 -11.59 -3.06 4.15
N SER A 92 -11.83 -4.29 3.70
CA SER A 92 -11.02 -4.91 2.64
C SER A 92 -11.05 -4.10 1.34
N GLY A 93 -12.19 -3.49 1.03
CA GLY A 93 -12.34 -2.57 -0.08
C GLY A 93 -11.50 -1.30 0.06
N ILE A 94 -11.55 -0.67 1.25
CA ILE A 94 -10.74 0.52 1.59
C ILE A 94 -9.25 0.19 1.47
N ASP A 95 -8.79 -0.92 2.04
CA ASP A 95 -7.38 -1.34 1.99
C ASP A 95 -6.89 -1.54 0.54
N LYS A 96 -7.72 -2.15 -0.31
CA LYS A 96 -7.41 -2.33 -1.75
C LYS A 96 -7.32 -0.98 -2.46
N LEU A 97 -8.26 -0.07 -2.17
CA LEU A 97 -8.26 1.27 -2.75
C LEU A 97 -7.02 2.05 -2.31
N GLU A 98 -6.66 2.01 -1.03
CA GLU A 98 -5.42 2.58 -0.50
C GLU A 98 -4.21 2.06 -1.27
N GLY A 99 -4.07 0.74 -1.43
CA GLY A 99 -2.97 0.14 -2.18
C GLY A 99 -2.88 0.56 -3.66
N LEU A 100 -4.01 0.86 -4.31
CA LEU A 100 -4.07 1.33 -5.69
C LEU A 100 -3.81 2.85 -5.81
N ILE A 101 -4.23 3.63 -4.82
CA ILE A 101 -4.09 5.09 -4.74
C ILE A 101 -2.71 5.49 -4.24
N GLU A 102 -2.02 4.62 -3.52
CA GLU A 102 -0.64 4.81 -3.10
C GLU A 102 0.31 4.82 -4.33
N LYS A 103 1.13 5.86 -4.45
CA LYS A 103 2.20 5.89 -5.44
C LYS A 103 3.36 5.11 -4.85
N LYS A 104 3.53 3.86 -5.27
CA LYS A 104 4.74 3.14 -4.94
C LYS A 104 5.86 3.77 -5.76
N GLU A 105 6.72 4.54 -5.11
CA GLU A 105 7.91 5.10 -5.76
C GLU A 105 8.90 3.97 -6.03
N GLU A 106 9.53 4.01 -7.20
CA GLU A 106 10.69 3.17 -7.46
C GLU A 106 11.84 3.74 -6.63
N ARG A 107 12.44 2.88 -5.80
CA ARG A 107 13.54 3.23 -4.93
C ARG A 107 14.65 2.24 -5.11
N LYS A 108 15.87 2.76 -5.05
CA LYS A 108 17.10 2.00 -5.12
C LYS A 108 17.85 2.19 -3.81
N ILE A 109 18.09 1.10 -3.10
CA ILE A 109 18.87 1.12 -1.86
C ILE A 109 20.07 0.18 -1.98
N ARG A 110 21.18 0.58 -1.38
CA ARG A 110 22.31 -0.30 -1.11
C ARG A 110 22.26 -0.71 0.36
N ILE A 111 22.36 -2.01 0.59
CA ILE A 111 22.28 -2.61 1.92
C ILE A 111 23.65 -3.18 2.23
N TYR A 112 24.23 -2.73 3.33
CA TYR A 112 25.49 -3.22 3.86
C TYR A 112 25.21 -4.19 5.00
N LEU A 113 25.81 -5.38 4.93
CA LEU A 113 25.85 -6.32 6.03
C LEU A 113 27.18 -6.19 6.77
N SER A 114 27.14 -6.28 8.09
CA SER A 114 28.36 -6.33 8.90
C SER A 114 29.27 -7.47 8.45
N LYS A 115 30.59 -7.26 8.58
CA LYS A 115 31.61 -8.28 8.28
C LYS A 115 31.47 -9.53 9.13
N ASP A 116 30.85 -9.39 10.30
CA ASP A 116 30.68 -10.44 11.30
C ASP A 116 29.34 -11.17 11.12
N THR A 117 28.53 -10.75 10.15
CA THR A 117 27.18 -11.25 9.94
C THR A 117 27.19 -12.76 9.68
N PRO A 118 26.58 -13.57 10.56
CA PRO A 118 26.50 -15.00 10.34
C PRO A 118 25.54 -15.26 9.18
N LEU A 119 25.99 -16.10 8.24
CA LEU A 119 25.20 -16.53 7.07
C LEU A 119 24.67 -15.34 6.24
N PRO A 120 25.55 -14.50 5.66
CA PRO A 120 25.13 -13.27 4.97
C PRO A 120 24.15 -13.53 3.82
N ALA A 121 24.27 -14.66 3.12
CA ALA A 121 23.31 -15.07 2.10
C ALA A 121 21.90 -15.29 2.65
N ALA A 122 21.78 -15.94 3.82
CA ALA A 122 20.47 -16.16 4.45
C ALA A 122 19.84 -14.84 4.91
N ARG A 123 20.65 -13.92 5.45
CA ARG A 123 20.22 -12.57 5.84
C ARG A 123 19.73 -11.76 4.65
N ALA A 124 20.48 -11.78 3.54
CA ALA A 124 20.05 -11.14 2.31
C ALA A 124 18.71 -11.70 1.80
N VAL A 125 18.49 -13.02 1.87
CA VAL A 125 17.20 -13.63 1.50
C VAL A 125 16.05 -13.17 2.39
N VAL A 126 16.27 -13.04 3.71
CA VAL A 126 15.25 -12.51 4.64
C VAL A 126 14.85 -11.09 4.24
N ILE A 127 15.84 -10.23 3.98
CA ILE A 127 15.63 -8.85 3.55
C ILE A 127 14.85 -8.79 2.23
N LEU A 128 15.23 -9.60 1.23
CA LEU A 128 14.51 -9.66 -0.04
C LEU A 128 13.05 -10.12 0.13
N ASN A 129 12.78 -11.07 1.04
CA ASN A 129 11.42 -11.51 1.33
C ASN A 129 10.58 -10.42 2.00
N ILE A 130 11.16 -9.64 2.91
CA ILE A 130 10.50 -8.49 3.53
C ILE A 130 10.10 -7.48 2.45
N ILE A 131 11.04 -7.12 1.56
CA ILE A 131 10.78 -6.23 0.42
C ILE A 131 9.64 -6.76 -0.45
N LYS A 132 9.67 -8.05 -0.82
CA LYS A 132 8.62 -8.70 -1.62
C LYS A 132 7.27 -8.76 -0.90
N SER A 133 7.25 -8.83 0.43
CA SER A 133 6.01 -8.88 1.21
C SER A 133 5.31 -7.52 1.34
N LYS A 134 6.09 -6.43 1.31
CA LYS A 134 5.60 -5.05 1.53
C LYS A 134 5.54 -4.21 0.27
N GLY A 135 6.28 -4.62 -0.75
CA GLY A 135 6.39 -3.93 -2.03
C GLY A 135 6.58 -4.90 -3.17
N GLU A 136 7.09 -4.35 -4.27
CA GLU A 136 7.40 -5.10 -5.47
C GLU A 136 8.93 -5.06 -5.67
N LEU A 137 9.58 -6.22 -5.64
CA LEU A 137 11.01 -6.29 -5.97
C LEU A 137 11.17 -6.17 -7.49
N LEU A 138 11.83 -5.11 -7.95
CA LEU A 138 12.05 -4.83 -9.37
C LEU A 138 13.38 -5.41 -9.87
N GLY A 139 14.38 -5.53 -9.00
CA GLY A 139 15.67 -6.14 -9.33
C GLY A 139 16.70 -6.03 -8.21
N THR A 140 17.83 -6.70 -8.39
CA THR A 140 18.97 -6.66 -7.46
C THR A 140 20.29 -6.58 -8.22
N ASP A 141 21.33 -6.04 -7.58
CA ASP A 141 22.71 -6.10 -8.06
C ASP A 141 23.63 -6.56 -6.91
N PRO A 142 24.23 -7.77 -6.98
CA PRO A 142 24.14 -8.73 -8.09
C PRO A 142 22.74 -9.38 -8.21
N PRO A 143 22.44 -10.13 -9.29
CA PRO A 143 21.16 -10.81 -9.45
C PRO A 143 20.78 -11.69 -8.26
N GLU A 144 19.48 -11.86 -8.02
CA GLU A 144 18.96 -12.58 -6.83
C GLU A 144 19.58 -13.98 -6.68
N GLU A 145 19.79 -14.70 -7.78
CA GLU A 145 20.44 -16.02 -7.79
C GLU A 145 21.88 -16.00 -7.22
N GLU A 146 22.62 -14.93 -7.47
CA GLU A 146 23.99 -14.75 -6.97
C GLU A 146 23.98 -14.33 -5.49
N ILE A 147 23.01 -13.49 -5.09
CA ILE A 147 22.80 -13.14 -3.67
C ILE A 147 22.48 -14.40 -2.85
N VAL A 148 21.57 -15.26 -3.34
CA VAL A 148 21.21 -16.52 -2.67
C VAL A 148 22.41 -17.46 -2.52
N LYS A 149 23.35 -17.44 -3.48
CA LYS A 149 24.61 -18.21 -3.41
C LYS A 149 25.65 -17.58 -2.49
N GLY A 150 25.43 -16.37 -1.98
CA GLY A 150 26.41 -15.61 -1.22
C GLY A 150 27.49 -14.96 -2.07
N ASN A 151 27.27 -14.82 -3.38
CA ASN A 151 28.22 -14.24 -4.34
C ASN A 151 28.07 -12.71 -4.39
N PHE A 152 28.22 -12.09 -3.23
CA PHE A 152 28.32 -10.64 -3.06
C PHE A 152 29.37 -10.35 -1.99
N GLN A 153 29.86 -9.12 -1.92
CA GLN A 153 30.83 -8.75 -0.87
C GLN A 153 30.10 -8.57 0.46
N ASN A 154 30.20 -7.41 1.08
CA ASN A 154 29.42 -7.04 2.25
C ASN A 154 28.21 -6.16 1.90
N SER A 155 27.90 -5.97 0.61
CA SER A 155 26.72 -5.21 0.20
C SER A 155 26.08 -5.74 -1.07
N PHE A 156 24.81 -5.42 -1.23
CA PHE A 156 24.03 -5.64 -2.44
C PHE A 156 23.04 -4.48 -2.62
N VAL A 157 22.63 -4.26 -3.86
CA VAL A 157 21.64 -3.24 -4.21
C VAL A 157 20.30 -3.90 -4.42
N VAL A 158 19.24 -3.23 -3.99
CA VAL A 158 17.87 -3.61 -4.26
C VAL A 158 17.14 -2.46 -4.93
N HIS A 159 16.49 -2.77 -6.05
CA HIS A 159 15.54 -1.91 -6.72
C HIS A 159 14.13 -2.43 -6.43
N PHE A 160 13.28 -1.58 -5.87
CA PHE A 160 11.94 -1.99 -5.46
C PHE A 160 10.93 -0.86 -5.60
N ARG A 161 9.65 -1.22 -5.55
CA ARG A 161 8.53 -0.29 -5.52
C ARG A 161 7.75 -0.43 -4.22
N GLY A 162 7.71 0.61 -3.39
CA GLY A 162 6.97 0.59 -2.13
C GLY A 162 7.31 1.75 -1.20
N ALA A 163 6.44 2.02 -0.23
CA ALA A 163 6.61 3.08 0.76
C ALA A 163 7.09 2.50 2.11
N GLY A 164 7.96 3.22 2.83
CA GLY A 164 8.40 2.86 4.19
C GLY A 164 9.34 1.65 4.30
N ILE A 165 9.66 0.98 3.18
CA ILE A 165 10.47 -0.25 3.16
C ILE A 165 11.93 0.05 3.53
N ALA A 166 12.49 1.17 3.06
CA ALA A 166 13.88 1.53 3.35
C ALA A 166 14.07 1.81 4.84
N GLU A 167 13.16 2.56 5.44
CA GLU A 167 13.13 2.89 6.86
C GLU A 167 12.96 1.64 7.73
N GLU A 168 12.12 0.70 7.29
CA GLU A 168 11.93 -0.56 8.00
C GLU A 168 13.19 -1.43 7.96
N ILE A 169 13.83 -1.59 6.80
CA ILE A 169 15.09 -2.35 6.69
C ILE A 169 16.18 -1.69 7.55
N ALA A 170 16.27 -0.36 7.54
CA ALA A 170 17.20 0.38 8.41
C ALA A 170 16.91 0.14 9.90
N SER A 171 15.66 -0.06 10.30
CA SER A 171 15.32 -0.38 11.70
C SER A 171 15.71 -1.80 12.15
N MET A 172 16.18 -2.65 11.24
CA MET A 172 16.56 -4.06 11.51
C MET A 172 18.05 -4.27 11.80
N GLU A 173 18.81 -3.19 12.07
CA GLU A 173 20.25 -3.20 12.39
C GLU A 173 20.66 -4.34 13.34
N ASP A 174 19.96 -4.53 14.45
CA ASP A 174 20.33 -5.49 15.51
C ASP A 174 19.99 -6.96 15.23
N VAL A 175 19.09 -7.26 14.27
CA VAL A 175 18.52 -8.62 14.10
C VAL A 175 19.06 -9.33 12.86
N GLU A 176 19.33 -8.57 11.80
CA GLU A 176 19.74 -9.10 10.49
C GLU A 176 21.21 -8.83 10.14
N GLY A 177 21.96 -8.19 11.04
CA GLY A 177 23.37 -7.85 10.81
C GLY A 177 23.54 -6.80 9.71
N ILE A 178 22.58 -5.88 9.62
CA ILE A 178 22.60 -4.74 8.71
C ILE A 178 23.46 -3.66 9.37
N GLU A 179 24.51 -3.23 8.66
CA GLU A 179 25.42 -2.17 9.12
C GLU A 179 24.92 -0.80 8.65
N GLU A 180 24.38 -0.71 7.43
CA GLU A 180 23.94 0.54 6.84
C GLU A 180 22.96 0.30 5.68
N VAL A 181 22.00 1.22 5.51
CA VAL A 181 21.12 1.29 4.33
C VAL A 181 21.27 2.67 3.70
N LEU A 182 21.69 2.73 2.44
CA LEU A 182 21.86 3.98 1.70
C LEU A 182 20.90 4.04 0.52
N GLU A 183 20.12 5.11 0.41
CA GLU A 183 19.37 5.40 -0.82
C GLU A 183 20.34 5.84 -1.93
N GLU A 184 20.30 5.13 -3.06
CA GLU A 184 21.00 5.55 -4.28
C GLU A 184 20.08 6.47 -5.09
N LYS A 185 20.53 7.70 -5.34
CA LYS A 185 19.87 8.58 -6.32
C LYS A 185 20.26 8.10 -7.72
N GLU A 186 19.28 8.05 -8.63
CA GLU A 186 19.54 7.87 -10.07
C GLU A 186 20.53 8.90 -10.62
#